data_AF-A0A4Y7M6E4-F1
#
_entry.id   AF-A0A4Y7M6E4-F1
#
_cell.length_a   1.000
_cell.length_b   1.000
_cell.length_c   1.000
_cell.angle_alpha   90.00
_cell.angle_beta   90.00
_cell.angle_gamma   90.00
#
_symmetry.space_group_name_H-M   'P 1'
#
loop_
_entity.id
_entity.type
_entity.pdbx_description
1 polymer ?
#
loop_
_entity_poly.entity_id
_entity_poly.type
_entity_poly.pdbx_seq_one_letter_code
_entity_poly.pdbx_strand_id
1 'polypeptide(L)'
;MARHFKEQDIAEFRDCFSLYARNDYVDSLETLMVIMRSLRASPTPPELKLYMKNGKISFSDFLEIMHTHTVKEKSSKDIQAAFRAADTHGRGVISYKELHHILNGWGEKLTVKEVEQIFREAHIKPNAPVKYEEFIKVVTSPVPDYYY
;
A
#
# COMPACT_ATOMS: atom_id res chain seq x y z
N MET A 1 11.23 -19.21 13.29
CA MET A 1 11.29 -18.06 12.38
C MET A 1 10.25 -18.19 11.24
N ALA A 2 9.05 -18.66 11.56
CA ALA A 2 7.99 -18.95 10.59
C ALA A 2 6.62 -18.99 11.30
N ARG A 3 6.41 -18.13 12.30
CA ARG A 3 5.22 -18.24 13.16
C ARG A 3 3.94 -17.80 12.45
N HIS A 4 4.06 -17.12 11.31
CA HIS A 4 2.95 -16.40 10.68
C HIS A 4 2.66 -16.79 9.22
N PHE A 5 3.52 -17.61 8.60
CA PHE A 5 3.43 -17.97 7.17
C PHE A 5 3.54 -19.47 6.99
N LYS A 6 2.89 -20.00 5.95
CA LYS A 6 3.03 -21.41 5.57
C LYS A 6 4.38 -21.63 4.90
N GLU A 7 4.87 -22.87 4.91
CA GLU A 7 6.16 -23.21 4.27
C GLU A 7 6.22 -22.81 2.79
N GLN A 8 5.09 -22.93 2.08
CA GLN A 8 4.99 -22.53 0.68
C GLN A 8 5.15 -21.02 0.49
N ASP A 9 4.54 -20.20 1.35
CA ASP A 9 4.68 -18.73 1.33
C ASP A 9 6.13 -18.33 1.65
N ILE A 10 6.77 -19.05 2.60
CA ILE A 10 8.16 -18.79 2.97
C ILE A 10 9.12 -19.14 1.83
N ALA A 11 8.85 -20.20 1.08
CA ALA A 11 9.61 -20.55 -0.11
C ALA A 11 9.50 -19.45 -1.17
N GLU A 12 8.29 -18.99 -1.49
CA GLU A 12 8.06 -17.87 -2.43
C GLU A 12 8.78 -16.59 -1.98
N PHE A 13 8.68 -16.25 -0.68
CA PHE A 13 9.37 -15.10 -0.12
C PHE A 13 10.88 -15.24 -0.23
N ARG A 14 11.42 -16.44 -0.01
CA ARG A 14 12.86 -16.70 -0.11
C ARG A 14 13.36 -16.60 -1.54
N ASP A 15 12.64 -17.18 -2.48
CA ASP A 15 12.96 -17.11 -3.90
C ASP A 15 12.98 -15.65 -4.37
N CYS A 16 11.92 -14.89 -4.07
CA CYS A 16 11.85 -13.47 -4.41
C CYS A 16 12.93 -12.64 -3.69
N PHE A 17 13.18 -12.91 -2.42
CA PHE A 17 14.22 -12.19 -1.66
C PHE A 17 15.60 -12.43 -2.28
N SER A 18 15.95 -13.69 -2.56
CA SER A 18 17.24 -14.07 -3.14
C SER A 18 17.46 -13.53 -4.55
N LEU A 19 16.39 -13.29 -5.31
CA LEU A 19 16.46 -12.70 -6.65
C LEU A 19 17.04 -11.29 -6.64
N TYR A 20 16.77 -10.52 -5.58
CA TYR A 20 17.19 -9.11 -5.48
C TYR A 20 18.26 -8.85 -4.41
N ALA A 21 18.34 -9.67 -3.35
CA ALA A 21 19.30 -9.53 -2.26
C ALA A 21 20.63 -10.23 -2.58
N ARG A 22 21.50 -9.56 -3.35
CA ARG A 22 22.78 -10.12 -3.84
C ARG A 22 23.75 -10.66 -2.77
N ASN A 23 23.63 -10.22 -1.53
CA ASN A 23 24.51 -10.59 -0.41
C ASN A 23 23.74 -11.17 0.78
N ASP A 24 22.59 -11.82 0.55
CA ASP A 24 21.68 -12.35 1.59
C ASP A 24 21.10 -11.30 2.55
N TYR A 25 21.20 -10.03 2.19
CA TYR A 25 20.56 -8.92 2.87
C TYR A 25 20.07 -7.85 1.89
N VAL A 26 19.08 -7.08 2.32
CA VAL A 26 18.61 -5.87 1.63
C VAL A 26 19.22 -4.63 2.29
N ASP A 27 19.84 -3.77 1.48
CA ASP A 27 20.54 -2.56 1.92
C ASP A 27 20.06 -1.26 1.26
N SER A 28 19.04 -1.32 0.41
CA SER A 28 18.42 -0.15 -0.22
C SER A 28 16.90 -0.17 -0.14
N LEU A 29 16.31 1.02 -0.11
CA LEU A 29 14.85 1.21 -0.08
C LEU A 29 14.22 0.70 -1.37
N GLU A 30 14.89 0.90 -2.49
CA GLU A 30 14.47 0.46 -3.81
C GLU A 30 14.39 -1.07 -3.87
N THR A 31 15.40 -1.78 -3.38
CA THR A 31 15.38 -3.25 -3.33
C THR A 31 14.26 -3.76 -2.43
N LEU A 32 14.09 -3.17 -1.23
CA LEU A 32 13.02 -3.56 -0.32
C LEU A 32 11.64 -3.33 -0.97
N MET A 33 11.45 -2.18 -1.62
CA MET A 33 10.21 -1.84 -2.33
C MET A 33 9.91 -2.85 -3.42
N VAL A 34 10.90 -3.19 -4.25
CA VAL A 34 10.72 -4.14 -5.36
C VAL A 34 10.36 -5.53 -4.83
N ILE A 35 11.05 -6.03 -3.80
CA ILE A 35 10.74 -7.34 -3.22
C ILE A 35 9.31 -7.36 -2.66
N MET A 36 8.95 -6.38 -1.83
CA MET A 36 7.61 -6.33 -1.21
C MET A 36 6.50 -6.22 -2.26
N ARG A 37 6.68 -5.39 -3.30
CA ARG A 37 5.70 -5.24 -4.39
C ARG A 37 5.60 -6.50 -5.25
N SER A 38 6.72 -7.19 -5.49
CA SER A 38 6.73 -8.48 -6.21
C SER A 38 5.95 -9.56 -5.46
N LEU A 39 5.88 -9.44 -4.13
CA LEU A 39 5.11 -10.30 -3.24
C LEU A 39 3.71 -9.74 -2.92
N ARG A 40 3.22 -8.81 -3.75
CA ARG A 40 1.87 -8.21 -3.69
C ARG A 40 1.56 -7.41 -2.42
N ALA A 41 2.59 -6.94 -1.71
CA ALA A 41 2.43 -5.97 -0.64
C ALA A 41 2.57 -4.54 -1.20
N SER A 42 1.91 -3.57 -0.55
CA SER A 42 1.91 -2.17 -1.00
C SER A 42 2.58 -1.23 0.02
N PRO A 43 3.90 -1.38 0.29
CA PRO A 43 4.57 -0.53 1.25
C PRO A 43 4.71 0.89 0.74
N THR A 44 4.58 1.84 1.66
CA THR A 44 4.79 3.25 1.37
C THR A 44 6.25 3.68 1.59
N PRO A 45 6.72 4.79 0.97
CA PRO A 45 8.09 5.27 1.20
C PRO A 45 8.43 5.56 2.67
N PRO A 46 7.55 6.15 3.49
CA PRO A 46 7.78 6.30 4.93
C PRO A 46 7.86 4.97 5.69
N GLU A 47 7.03 3.97 5.34
CA GLU A 47 7.11 2.63 5.94
C GLU A 47 8.42 1.92 5.62
N LEU A 48 8.85 1.97 4.36
CA LEU A 48 10.14 1.39 3.94
C LEU A 48 11.30 2.00 4.72
N LYS A 49 11.29 3.32 4.90
CA LYS A 49 12.29 4.03 5.72
C LYS A 49 12.26 3.58 7.18
N LEU A 50 11.08 3.30 7.72
CA LEU A 50 10.93 2.79 9.08
C LEU A 50 11.50 1.37 9.19
N TYR A 51 11.18 0.48 8.25
CA TYR A 51 11.67 -0.90 8.22
C TYR A 51 13.20 -0.96 8.09
N MET A 52 13.79 -0.06 7.32
CA MET A 52 15.24 0.02 7.11
C MET A 52 16.00 0.85 8.14
N LYS A 53 15.35 1.34 9.20
CA LYS A 53 16.00 2.23 10.18
C LYS A 53 17.27 1.64 10.81
N ASN A 54 17.32 0.31 10.95
CA ASN A 54 18.45 -0.41 11.55
C ASN A 54 19.51 -0.86 10.51
N GLY A 55 19.42 -0.39 9.26
CA GLY A 55 20.36 -0.69 8.19
C GLY A 55 19.95 -1.91 7.37
N LYS A 56 20.82 -2.92 7.32
CA LYS A 56 20.65 -4.10 6.49
C LYS A 56 19.54 -5.01 7.04
N ILE A 57 18.68 -5.50 6.16
CA ILE A 57 17.58 -6.40 6.49
C ILE A 57 17.98 -7.82 6.07
N SER A 58 18.06 -8.75 7.03
CA SER A 58 18.22 -10.17 6.73
C SER A 58 16.90 -10.79 6.26
N PHE A 59 16.94 -12.01 5.73
CA PHE A 59 15.70 -12.72 5.40
C PHE A 59 14.78 -12.93 6.62
N SER A 60 15.34 -13.13 7.82
CA SER A 60 14.53 -13.26 9.03
C SER A 60 13.82 -11.95 9.39
N ASP A 61 14.51 -10.81 9.27
CA ASP A 61 13.91 -9.50 9.50
C ASP A 61 12.82 -9.21 8.47
N PHE A 62 13.06 -9.60 7.22
CA PHE A 62 12.12 -9.47 6.13
C PHE A 62 10.80 -10.20 6.40
N LEU A 63 10.83 -11.42 6.94
CA LEU A 63 9.62 -12.15 7.32
C LEU A 63 8.79 -11.40 8.37
N GLU A 64 9.45 -10.83 9.39
CA GLU A 64 8.77 -10.06 10.43
C GLU A 64 8.16 -8.76 9.87
N ILE A 65 8.88 -8.09 8.95
CA ILE A 65 8.38 -6.92 8.21
C ILE A 65 7.15 -7.30 7.38
N MET A 66 7.22 -8.36 6.56
CA MET A 66 6.10 -8.81 5.74
C MET A 66 4.88 -9.18 6.58
N HIS A 67 5.09 -9.85 7.72
CA HIS A 67 3.98 -10.16 8.62
C HIS A 67 3.31 -8.90 9.15
N THR A 68 4.11 -8.00 9.73
CA THR A 68 3.61 -6.76 10.33
C THR A 68 2.91 -5.88 9.29
N HIS A 69 3.50 -5.76 8.10
CA HIS A 69 2.96 -4.95 7.01
C HIS A 69 1.65 -5.52 6.48
N THR A 70 1.58 -6.83 6.16
CA THR A 70 0.36 -7.44 5.62
C THR A 70 -0.81 -7.44 6.62
N VAL A 71 -0.53 -7.50 7.94
CA VAL A 71 -1.57 -7.31 8.97
C VAL A 71 -2.09 -5.88 8.97
N LYS A 72 -1.19 -4.88 8.86
CA LYS A 72 -1.56 -3.47 8.78
C LYS A 72 -2.37 -3.17 7.52
N GLU A 73 -1.92 -3.64 6.37
CA GLU A 73 -2.55 -3.40 5.05
C GLU A 73 -3.97 -3.99 4.97
N LYS A 74 -4.20 -5.16 5.59
CA LYS A 74 -5.54 -5.76 5.69
C LYS A 74 -6.53 -4.95 6.53
N SER A 75 -6.07 -3.98 7.30
CA SER A 75 -6.94 -3.11 8.09
C SER A 75 -7.54 -1.99 7.22
N SER A 76 -8.64 -2.28 6.52
CA SER A 76 -9.40 -1.26 5.77
C SER A 76 -10.15 -0.26 6.68
N LYS A 77 -10.15 -0.49 8.00
CA LYS A 77 -10.95 0.26 8.97
C LYS A 77 -10.60 1.73 9.00
N ASP A 78 -9.32 2.05 8.89
CA ASP A 78 -8.83 3.43 8.99
C ASP A 78 -9.24 4.23 7.74
N ILE A 79 -9.12 3.63 6.55
CA ILE A 79 -9.54 4.22 5.29
C ILE A 79 -11.05 4.47 5.30
N GLN A 80 -11.85 3.45 5.66
CA GLN A 80 -13.30 3.61 5.72
C GLN A 80 -13.76 4.63 6.77
N ALA A 81 -13.07 4.70 7.92
CA ALA A 81 -13.38 5.69 8.96
C ALA A 81 -13.12 7.12 8.46
N ALA A 82 -12.03 7.34 7.71
CA ALA A 82 -11.73 8.64 7.09
C ALA A 82 -12.83 9.10 6.13
N PHE A 83 -13.31 8.19 5.26
CA PHE A 83 -14.39 8.48 4.34
C PHE A 83 -15.72 8.76 5.04
N ARG A 84 -16.07 7.98 6.06
CA ARG A 84 -17.28 8.23 6.88
C ARG A 84 -17.21 9.56 7.63
N ALA A 85 -16.03 9.97 8.09
CA ALA A 85 -15.86 11.26 8.75
C ALA A 85 -16.07 12.45 7.79
N ALA A 86 -15.79 12.27 6.50
CA ALA A 86 -16.03 13.29 5.48
C ALA A 86 -17.49 13.31 4.99
N ASP A 87 -18.17 12.17 4.96
CA ASP A 87 -19.59 12.07 4.59
C ASP A 87 -20.52 12.33 5.79
N THR A 88 -20.57 13.59 6.23
CA THR A 88 -21.36 14.04 7.39
C THR A 88 -22.86 13.74 7.29
N HIS A 89 -23.36 13.52 6.08
CA HIS A 89 -24.76 13.23 5.79
C HIS A 89 -25.04 11.74 5.54
N GLY A 90 -24.02 10.87 5.57
CA GLY A 90 -24.16 9.43 5.38
C GLY A 90 -24.73 9.02 4.02
N ARG A 91 -24.42 9.76 2.95
CA ARG A 91 -24.95 9.51 1.61
C ARG A 91 -24.24 8.39 0.85
N GLY A 92 -23.10 7.91 1.36
CA GLY A 92 -22.23 6.98 0.63
C GLY A 92 -21.41 7.65 -0.48
N VAL A 93 -21.43 8.98 -0.55
CA VAL A 93 -20.72 9.76 -1.58
C VAL A 93 -20.06 11.00 -1.00
N ILE A 94 -18.90 11.34 -1.54
CA ILE A 94 -18.19 12.59 -1.25
C ILE A 94 -17.90 13.34 -2.56
N SER A 95 -17.63 14.63 -2.46
CA SER A 95 -17.21 15.45 -3.59
C SER A 95 -15.75 15.22 -3.95
N TYR A 96 -15.39 15.57 -5.18
CA TYR A 96 -13.99 15.63 -5.66
C TYR A 96 -13.07 16.40 -4.69
N LYS A 97 -13.55 17.55 -4.18
CA LYS A 97 -12.76 18.41 -3.27
C LYS A 97 -12.55 17.75 -1.92
N GLU A 98 -13.57 17.08 -1.39
CA GLU A 98 -13.47 16.34 -0.13
C GLU A 98 -12.51 15.15 -0.29
N LEU A 99 -12.60 14.40 -1.40
CA LEU A 99 -11.67 13.31 -1.67
C LEU A 99 -10.23 13.80 -1.79
N HIS A 100 -10.01 14.89 -2.52
CA HIS A 100 -8.70 15.54 -2.62
C HIS A 100 -8.19 16.02 -1.25
N HIS A 101 -9.07 16.54 -0.39
CA HIS A 101 -8.71 16.95 0.97
C HIS A 101 -8.34 15.75 1.86
N ILE A 102 -9.07 14.65 1.78
CA ILE A 102 -8.76 13.41 2.51
C ILE A 102 -7.36 12.91 2.09
N LEU A 103 -7.10 12.78 0.80
CA LEU A 103 -5.84 12.26 0.26
C LEU A 103 -4.61 13.15 0.55
N ASN A 104 -4.81 14.46 0.73
CA ASN A 104 -3.73 15.39 1.11
C ASN A 104 -3.63 15.65 2.62
N GLY A 105 -4.68 15.30 3.38
CA GLY A 105 -4.83 15.69 4.79
C GLY A 105 -4.64 14.54 5.76
N TRP A 106 -4.93 13.30 5.35
CA TRP A 106 -5.01 12.15 6.24
C TRP A 106 -3.90 11.14 5.93
N GLY A 107 -3.13 10.79 6.97
CA GLY A 107 -2.03 9.83 6.84
C GLY A 107 -0.86 10.38 6.03
N GLU A 108 -0.42 9.61 5.04
CA GLU A 108 0.66 10.01 4.14
C GLU A 108 0.14 10.95 3.06
N LYS A 109 0.66 12.18 3.08
CA LYS A 109 0.20 13.23 2.20
C LYS A 109 0.65 12.95 0.79
N LEU A 110 -0.31 12.74 -0.10
CA LEU A 110 -0.04 12.73 -1.52
C LEU A 110 0.19 14.15 -2.02
N THR A 111 0.98 14.28 -3.07
CA THR A 111 1.10 15.51 -3.82
C THR A 111 -0.10 15.69 -4.73
N VAL A 112 -0.40 16.93 -5.13
CA VAL A 112 -1.47 17.21 -6.11
C VAL A 112 -1.32 16.36 -7.36
N LYS A 113 -0.09 16.15 -7.86
CA LYS A 113 0.16 15.33 -9.04
C LYS A 113 -0.22 13.85 -8.85
N GLU A 114 0.07 13.28 -7.68
CA GLU A 114 -0.28 11.90 -7.33
C GLU A 114 -1.79 11.73 -7.17
N VAL A 115 -2.47 12.69 -6.53
CA VAL A 115 -3.94 12.66 -6.41
C VAL A 115 -4.60 12.72 -7.79
N GLU A 116 -4.13 13.61 -8.66
CA GLU A 116 -4.64 13.72 -10.03
C GLU A 116 -4.38 12.43 -10.85
N GLN A 117 -3.27 11.73 -10.60
CA GLN A 117 -3.00 10.43 -11.23
C GLN A 117 -3.99 9.37 -10.76
N ILE A 118 -4.22 9.26 -9.45
CA ILE A 118 -5.19 8.32 -8.87
C ILE A 118 -6.59 8.57 -9.44
N PHE A 119 -7.00 9.83 -9.60
CA PHE A 119 -8.31 10.15 -10.16
C PHE A 119 -8.44 9.77 -11.63
N ARG A 120 -7.37 9.94 -12.42
CA ARG A 120 -7.34 9.47 -13.81
C ARG A 120 -7.47 7.95 -13.88
N GLU A 121 -6.69 7.23 -13.08
CA GLU A 121 -6.69 5.76 -13.04
C GLU A 121 -8.01 5.19 -12.53
N ALA A 122 -8.64 5.84 -11.55
CA ALA A 122 -9.94 5.45 -11.01
C ALA A 122 -11.13 5.98 -11.83
N HIS A 123 -10.89 6.61 -12.99
CA HIS A 123 -11.91 7.22 -13.85
C HIS A 123 -12.86 8.20 -13.13
N ILE A 124 -12.35 8.93 -12.15
CA ILE A 124 -13.10 9.95 -11.41
C ILE A 124 -13.17 11.23 -12.23
N LYS A 125 -14.39 11.69 -12.51
CA LYS A 125 -14.61 12.95 -13.21
C LYS A 125 -14.55 14.14 -12.23
N PRO A 126 -13.93 15.27 -12.63
CA PRO A 126 -14.01 16.51 -11.87
C PRO A 126 -15.47 16.90 -11.62
N ASN A 127 -15.78 17.33 -10.39
CA ASN A 127 -17.12 17.74 -9.94
C ASN A 127 -18.22 16.64 -9.94
N ALA A 128 -17.89 15.39 -10.23
CA ALA A 128 -18.82 14.28 -10.00
C ALA A 128 -18.78 13.83 -8.54
N PRO A 129 -19.92 13.38 -7.97
CA PRO A 129 -19.92 12.70 -6.68
C PRO A 129 -19.16 11.37 -6.79
N VAL A 130 -18.28 11.10 -5.83
CA VAL A 130 -17.49 9.87 -5.75
C VAL A 130 -18.12 8.95 -4.71
N LYS A 131 -18.52 7.76 -5.14
CA LYS A 131 -18.90 6.68 -4.23
C LYS A 131 -17.63 6.10 -3.61
N TYR A 132 -17.36 6.45 -2.36
CA TYR A 132 -16.07 6.11 -1.76
C TYR A 132 -15.89 4.60 -1.56
N GLU A 133 -16.95 3.81 -1.40
CA GLU A 133 -16.80 2.35 -1.32
C GLU A 133 -16.29 1.74 -2.62
N GLU A 134 -16.77 2.23 -3.77
CA GLU A 134 -16.28 1.83 -5.09
C GLU A 134 -14.84 2.31 -5.29
N PHE A 135 -14.54 3.54 -4.88
CA PHE A 135 -13.18 4.09 -4.92
C PHE A 135 -12.19 3.27 -4.10
N ILE A 136 -12.53 2.94 -2.84
CA ILE A 136 -11.69 2.12 -1.96
C ILE A 136 -11.40 0.78 -2.64
N LYS A 137 -12.43 0.11 -3.19
CA LYS A 137 -12.23 -1.16 -3.90
C LYS A 137 -11.25 -1.02 -5.06
N VAL A 138 -11.33 0.05 -5.84
CA VAL A 138 -10.41 0.30 -6.96
C VAL A 138 -8.98 0.49 -6.44
N VAL A 139 -8.77 1.35 -5.43
CA VAL A 139 -7.41 1.69 -4.97
C VAL A 139 -6.78 0.65 -4.05
N THR A 140 -7.56 -0.24 -3.45
CA THR A 140 -7.05 -1.37 -2.64
C THR A 140 -7.04 -2.68 -3.41
N SER A 141 -7.50 -2.70 -4.67
CA SER A 141 -7.34 -3.89 -5.51
C SER A 141 -5.90 -3.96 -6.01
N PRO A 142 -5.29 -5.16 -6.06
CA PRO A 142 -4.03 -5.32 -6.76
C PRO A 142 -4.19 -4.82 -8.20
N VAL A 143 -3.23 -4.02 -8.67
CA VAL A 143 -3.22 -3.51 -10.05
C VAL A 143 -3.33 -4.71 -10.99
N PRO A 144 -4.33 -4.75 -11.89
CA PRO A 144 -4.43 -5.84 -12.85
C PRO A 144 -3.13 -5.90 -13.66
N ASP A 145 -2.51 -7.07 -13.74
CA ASP A 145 -1.37 -7.37 -14.62
C ASP A 145 -1.81 -7.32 -16.10
N TYR A 146 -2.27 -6.17 -16.59
CA TYR A 146 -2.67 -5.99 -17.98
C TYR A 146 -2.26 -4.61 -18.50
N TYR A 147 -0.95 -4.43 -18.68
CA TYR A 147 -0.39 -3.50 -19.66
C TYR A 147 0.94 -4.09 -20.18
N TYR A 148 0.84 -4.90 -21.24
CA TYR A 148 1.91 -5.14 -22.22
C TYR A 148 1.55 -4.41 -23.51
#